data_AF-A0A9W6VV60-F1
#
_entry.id   AF-A0A9W6VV60-F1
#
_cell.length_a   1.000
_cell.length_b   1.000
_cell.length_c   1.000
_cell.angle_alpha   90.00
_cell.angle_beta   90.00
_cell.angle_gamma   90.00
#
_symmetry.space_group_name_H-M   'P 1'
#
loop_
_entity.id
_entity.type
_entity.pdbx_description
1 polymer ?
#
loop_
_entity_poly.entity_id
_entity_poly.type
_entity_poly.pdbx_seq_one_letter_code
_entity_poly.pdbx_strand_id
1 'polypeptide(L)'
;MTAMGEAPTVDVNLRRRQALDAIRDALIRDLNRYMPASGYRDFYGWALTTENPDRDGFCRIIALNQLAVMTTAMLDGLGEAADWPILLRHAVPVNLYQVFEVVSDNLGLGLARVRRGAPSAQRDLLIDFNDTMIADLRTPSATPAAELLARLRTPAAVFSGSAQSLAPDSHTAATRHYAEAHGEVTLDELDHAVWLGLVANVESGRDVLAAIRGTCTEPLVRDTTIDRYQAVNRILQSRHLSRLERAVLGAQTILVVPTLGYFTAVLGEVVGTDMGYRRAVEDGSLLEAMSNAALLVRLQNDLGTRLLRMTREQQRAFLRELPERHPPADGEDVLAVLTRASDAEPVLNRFRKDLKHGEFNVCLSELNPQDDVHDGLAVLSDSLAYFTALYTRHRRALVGDLAQLETRLRDQRITALIKRFVLFHEKMYALHYDGGSGDYAV
;
A
#
# COMPACT_ATOMS: atom_id res chain seq x y z
N MET A 1 3.54 23.84 -45.00
CA MET A 1 4.05 22.70 -44.21
C MET A 1 4.94 23.27 -43.12
N THR A 2 4.33 23.69 -42.02
CA THR A 2 5.02 24.17 -40.83
C THR A 2 5.41 22.95 -40.02
N ALA A 3 6.71 22.76 -39.79
CA ALA A 3 7.22 21.68 -38.95
C ALA A 3 6.68 21.85 -37.53
N MET A 4 5.83 20.92 -37.09
CA MET A 4 5.55 20.74 -35.68
C MET A 4 6.86 20.28 -35.03
N GLY A 5 7.55 21.19 -34.34
CA GLY A 5 8.68 20.84 -33.51
C GLY A 5 8.23 19.81 -32.49
N GLU A 6 8.92 18.67 -32.45
CA GLU A 6 8.79 17.72 -31.35
C GLU A 6 9.08 18.47 -30.05
N ALA A 7 8.08 18.52 -29.16
CA ALA A 7 8.26 19.10 -27.85
C ALA A 7 9.39 18.33 -27.13
N PRO A 8 10.32 19.03 -26.46
CA PRO A 8 11.44 18.38 -25.79
C PRO A 8 10.91 17.37 -24.75
N THR A 9 11.32 16.11 -24.88
CA THR A 9 11.05 15.06 -23.90
C THR A 9 11.75 15.45 -22.59
N VAL A 10 10.95 15.86 -21.61
CA VAL A 10 11.46 16.15 -20.26
C VAL A 10 12.02 14.86 -19.67
N ASP A 11 13.23 14.92 -19.09
CA ASP A 11 13.88 13.78 -18.46
C ASP A 11 13.03 13.25 -17.28
N VAL A 12 12.51 12.04 -17.42
CA VAL A 12 11.72 11.35 -16.38
C VAL A 12 12.50 11.25 -15.07
N ASN A 13 13.83 11.18 -15.11
CA ASN A 13 14.66 11.16 -13.90
C ASN A 13 14.64 12.51 -13.18
N LEU A 14 14.57 13.63 -13.92
CA LEU A 14 14.39 14.95 -13.33
C LEU A 14 13.03 15.05 -12.62
N ARG A 15 11.95 14.62 -13.27
CA ARG A 15 10.60 14.60 -12.68
C ARG A 15 10.56 13.76 -11.40
N ARG A 16 11.19 12.58 -11.43
CA ARG A 16 11.28 11.71 -10.24
C ARG A 16 12.03 12.38 -9.08
N ARG A 17 13.17 13.03 -9.34
CA ARG A 17 13.90 13.78 -8.31
C ARG A 17 13.04 14.90 -7.72
N GLN A 18 12.36 15.67 -8.57
CA GLN A 18 11.45 16.73 -8.12
C GLN A 18 10.32 16.20 -7.23
N ALA A 19 9.75 15.03 -7.56
CA ALA A 19 8.74 14.39 -6.73
C ALA A 19 9.32 13.97 -5.37
N LEU A 20 10.49 13.32 -5.37
CA LEU A 20 11.18 12.90 -4.15
C LEU A 20 11.50 14.08 -3.23
N ASP A 21 12.09 15.14 -3.79
CA ASP A 21 12.42 16.36 -3.04
C ASP A 21 11.15 17.03 -2.47
N ALA A 22 10.08 17.15 -3.28
CA ALA A 22 8.83 17.75 -2.82
C ALA A 22 8.20 16.98 -1.64
N ILE A 23 8.19 15.65 -1.69
CA ILE A 23 7.64 14.82 -0.60
C ILE A 23 8.54 14.91 0.63
N ARG A 24 9.87 14.77 0.47
CA ARG A 24 10.84 14.85 1.56
C ARG A 24 10.79 16.19 2.29
N ASP A 25 10.83 17.28 1.54
CA ASP A 25 10.87 18.63 2.11
C ASP A 25 9.54 18.96 2.81
N ALA A 26 8.42 18.46 2.29
CA ALA A 26 7.13 18.56 2.95
C ALA A 26 7.06 17.74 4.24
N LEU A 27 7.57 16.51 4.21
CA LEU A 27 7.65 15.63 5.38
C LEU A 27 8.43 16.33 6.50
N ILE A 28 9.65 16.79 6.23
CA ILE A 28 10.50 17.51 7.20
C ILE A 28 9.77 18.72 7.80
N ARG A 29 9.14 19.54 6.95
CA ARG A 29 8.41 20.74 7.40
C ARG A 29 7.25 20.41 8.32
N ASP A 30 6.52 19.33 8.02
CA ASP A 30 5.24 19.03 8.67
C ASP A 30 5.40 18.07 9.88
N LEU A 31 6.60 17.52 10.13
CA LEU A 31 6.88 16.63 11.28
C LEU A 31 6.45 17.21 12.62
N ASN A 32 6.68 18.50 12.87
CA ASN A 32 6.30 19.16 14.12
C ASN A 32 4.79 19.19 14.36
N ARG A 33 3.99 19.11 13.29
CA ARG A 33 2.54 19.03 13.38
C ARG A 33 2.06 17.60 13.51
N TYR A 34 2.71 16.66 12.80
CA TYR A 34 2.31 15.25 12.79
C TYR A 34 2.73 14.47 14.03
N MET A 35 3.85 14.83 14.65
CA MET A 35 4.39 14.08 15.78
C MET A 35 4.60 15.01 17.00
N PRO A 36 4.17 14.56 18.20
CA PRO A 36 4.56 15.19 19.45
C PRO A 36 6.09 15.28 19.60
N ALA A 37 6.53 16.29 20.35
CA ALA A 37 7.95 16.46 20.67
C ALA A 37 8.51 15.20 21.34
N SER A 38 9.55 14.63 20.73
CA SER A 38 10.14 13.35 21.12
C SER A 38 11.45 13.13 20.37
N GLY A 39 12.34 12.29 20.94
CA GLY A 39 13.56 11.86 20.26
C GLY A 39 13.30 11.15 18.93
N TYR A 40 12.18 10.43 18.82
CA TYR A 40 11.80 9.77 17.55
C TYR A 40 11.41 10.76 16.46
N ARG A 41 10.70 11.85 16.78
CA ARG A 41 10.41 12.92 15.80
C ARG A 41 11.71 13.54 15.29
N ASP A 42 12.63 13.82 16.20
CA ASP A 42 13.89 14.46 15.87
C ASP A 42 14.81 13.50 15.06
N PHE A 43 14.80 12.20 15.40
CA PHE A 43 15.37 11.13 14.57
C PHE A 43 14.78 11.11 13.16
N TYR A 44 13.45 11.13 13.04
CA TYR A 44 12.78 11.08 11.74
C TYR A 44 13.16 12.29 10.87
N GLY A 45 13.28 13.47 11.47
CA GLY A 45 13.78 14.68 10.80
C GLY A 45 15.22 14.53 10.33
N TRP A 46 16.13 14.11 11.22
CA TRP A 46 17.54 13.86 10.90
C TRP A 46 17.70 12.78 9.83
N ALA A 47 16.92 11.71 9.89
CA ALA A 47 17.04 10.54 9.03
C ALA A 47 16.79 10.85 7.54
N LEU A 48 16.10 11.96 7.25
CA LEU A 48 15.84 12.48 5.91
C LEU A 48 16.91 13.46 5.41
N THR A 49 17.83 13.91 6.28
CA THR A 49 18.89 14.85 5.93
C THR A 49 20.08 14.16 5.25
N THR A 50 20.97 14.96 4.64
CA THR A 50 22.25 14.47 4.09
C THR A 50 23.26 14.05 5.16
N GLU A 51 23.00 14.32 6.43
CA GLU A 51 23.88 13.94 7.54
C GLU A 51 23.71 12.47 7.93
N ASN A 52 22.57 11.85 7.58
CA ASN A 52 22.34 10.43 7.81
C ASN A 52 23.04 9.58 6.73
N PRO A 53 24.05 8.76 7.08
CA PRO A 53 24.71 7.87 6.11
C PRO A 53 23.76 6.79 5.55
N ASP A 54 22.70 6.43 6.28
CA ASP A 54 21.70 5.44 5.87
C ASP A 54 20.44 6.08 5.25
N ARG A 55 20.49 7.36 4.86
CA ARG A 55 19.31 8.08 4.37
C ARG A 55 18.57 7.33 3.26
N ASP A 56 19.29 6.76 2.30
CA ASP A 56 18.66 6.07 1.18
C ASP A 56 17.96 4.78 1.63
N GLY A 57 18.51 4.08 2.64
CA GLY A 57 17.88 2.94 3.29
C GLY A 57 16.64 3.36 4.09
N PHE A 58 16.71 4.46 4.84
CA PHE A 58 15.57 5.00 5.56
C PHE A 58 14.43 5.43 4.63
N CYS A 59 14.74 6.18 3.56
CA CYS A 59 13.79 6.57 2.52
C CYS A 59 13.12 5.37 1.83
N ARG A 60 13.77 4.20 1.81
CA ARG A 60 13.19 2.96 1.31
C ARG A 60 12.24 2.32 2.32
N ILE A 61 12.61 2.29 3.61
CA ILE A 61 11.75 1.77 4.69
C ILE A 61 10.42 2.52 4.74
N ILE A 62 10.45 3.85 4.63
CA ILE A 62 9.24 4.69 4.69
C ILE A 62 8.57 4.86 3.33
N ALA A 63 8.91 4.04 2.33
CA ALA A 63 8.39 4.07 0.95
C ALA A 63 8.65 5.36 0.13
N LEU A 64 9.35 6.36 0.65
CA LEU A 64 9.52 7.68 0.03
C LEU A 64 10.00 7.61 -1.43
N ASN A 65 10.99 6.75 -1.71
CA ASN A 65 11.51 6.56 -3.06
C ASN A 65 10.45 5.99 -4.00
N GLN A 66 9.71 4.96 -3.57
CA GLN A 66 8.69 4.32 -4.40
C GLN A 66 7.48 5.23 -4.61
N LEU A 67 7.11 6.03 -3.62
CA LEU A 67 6.08 7.06 -3.74
C LEU A 67 6.44 8.11 -4.79
N ALA A 68 7.70 8.54 -4.85
CA ALA A 68 8.17 9.43 -5.92
C ALA A 68 8.07 8.77 -7.31
N VAL A 69 8.48 7.49 -7.43
CA VAL A 69 8.36 6.73 -8.70
C VAL A 69 6.89 6.59 -9.12
N MET A 70 6.01 6.22 -8.20
CA MET A 70 4.57 6.09 -8.45
C MET A 70 3.96 7.43 -8.88
N THR A 71 4.24 8.50 -8.13
CA THR A 71 3.76 9.86 -8.42
C THR A 71 4.17 10.29 -9.82
N THR A 72 5.44 10.08 -10.21
CA THR A 72 5.89 10.36 -11.57
C THR A 72 5.21 9.47 -12.61
N ALA A 73 5.11 8.15 -12.38
CA ALA A 73 4.49 7.22 -13.32
C ALA A 73 3.01 7.53 -13.58
N MET A 74 2.31 8.04 -12.57
CA MET A 74 0.92 8.46 -12.66
C MET A 74 0.78 9.81 -13.39
N LEU A 75 1.52 10.83 -12.93
CA LEU A 75 1.23 12.22 -13.27
C LEU A 75 2.06 12.78 -14.44
N ASP A 76 3.22 12.21 -14.73
CA ASP A 76 4.11 12.75 -15.78
C ASP A 76 3.46 12.66 -17.17
N GLY A 77 3.43 13.78 -17.90
CA GLY A 77 2.75 13.87 -19.19
C GLY A 77 1.23 13.68 -19.13
N LEU A 78 0.58 13.85 -17.97
CA LEU A 78 -0.88 14.05 -17.94
C LEU A 78 -1.27 15.48 -18.31
N GLY A 79 -0.48 16.48 -17.92
CA GLY A 79 -0.68 17.89 -18.26
C GLY A 79 0.44 18.46 -19.13
N GLU A 80 0.41 19.77 -19.33
CA GLU A 80 1.51 20.50 -19.93
C GLU A 80 2.72 20.51 -18.99
N ALA A 81 3.92 20.81 -19.51
CA ALA A 81 5.13 20.83 -18.70
C ALA A 81 5.05 21.79 -17.51
N ALA A 82 4.26 22.87 -17.65
CA ALA A 82 3.99 23.90 -16.65
C ALA A 82 3.02 23.44 -15.54
N ASP A 83 2.22 22.39 -15.75
CA ASP A 83 1.28 21.87 -14.75
C ASP A 83 2.00 21.05 -13.67
N TRP A 84 3.19 20.54 -13.96
CA TRP A 84 3.90 19.62 -13.07
C TRP A 84 4.12 20.15 -11.64
N PRO A 85 4.59 21.39 -11.40
CA PRO A 85 4.73 21.91 -10.04
C PRO A 85 3.40 21.98 -9.27
N ILE A 86 2.28 22.20 -9.98
CA ILE A 86 0.93 22.22 -9.39
C ILE A 86 0.53 20.79 -9.02
N LEU A 87 0.68 19.84 -9.95
CA LEU A 87 0.38 18.43 -9.71
C LEU A 87 1.22 17.86 -8.56
N LEU A 88 2.51 18.19 -8.48
CA LEU A 88 3.36 17.78 -7.36
C LEU A 88 2.89 18.34 -6.03
N ARG A 89 2.54 19.63 -5.97
CA ARG A 89 2.01 20.25 -4.76
C ARG A 89 0.77 19.53 -4.25
N HIS A 90 -0.12 19.13 -5.17
CA HIS A 90 -1.31 18.37 -4.82
C HIS A 90 -1.03 16.89 -4.52
N ALA A 91 0.07 16.31 -4.99
CA ALA A 91 0.45 14.93 -4.65
C ALA A 91 0.99 14.79 -3.21
N VAL A 92 1.51 15.86 -2.62
CA VAL A 92 2.15 15.83 -1.30
C VAL A 92 1.24 15.25 -0.20
N PRO A 93 0.00 15.73 0.04
CA PRO A 93 -0.82 15.24 1.15
C PRO A 93 -1.02 13.71 1.14
N VAL A 94 -1.38 13.14 -0.01
CA VAL A 94 -1.62 11.69 -0.12
C VAL A 94 -0.32 10.89 0.01
N ASN A 95 0.81 11.41 -0.48
CA ASN A 95 2.10 10.76 -0.31
C ASN A 95 2.56 10.77 1.16
N LEU A 96 2.36 11.87 1.89
CA LEU A 96 2.69 11.93 3.33
C LEU A 96 1.81 10.99 4.15
N TYR A 97 0.51 10.89 3.80
CA TYR A 97 -0.37 9.90 4.42
C TYR A 97 0.13 8.47 4.17
N GLN A 98 0.51 8.13 2.92
CA GLN A 98 1.04 6.82 2.58
C GLN A 98 2.36 6.48 3.30
N VAL A 99 3.22 7.47 3.56
CA VAL A 99 4.44 7.29 4.38
C VAL A 99 4.11 6.77 5.79
N PHE A 100 3.09 7.34 6.45
CA PHE A 100 2.72 6.95 7.81
C PHE A 100 1.74 5.77 7.86
N GLU A 101 1.08 5.46 6.76
CA GLU A 101 0.27 4.25 6.59
C GLU A 101 1.08 2.97 6.70
N VAL A 102 2.34 2.99 6.25
CA VAL A 102 3.31 1.90 6.44
C VAL A 102 3.37 1.44 7.89
N VAL A 103 3.28 2.35 8.87
CA VAL A 103 3.33 1.99 10.31
C VAL A 103 2.14 1.11 10.71
N SER A 104 0.94 1.43 10.24
CA SER A 104 -0.26 0.64 10.50
C SER A 104 -0.25 -0.70 9.76
N ASP A 105 0.25 -0.72 8.52
CA ASP A 105 0.37 -1.95 7.72
C ASP A 105 1.42 -2.90 8.33
N ASN A 106 2.52 -2.35 8.86
CA ASN A 106 3.58 -3.08 9.54
C ASN A 106 3.09 -3.79 10.81
N LEU A 107 2.12 -3.21 11.54
CA LEU A 107 1.43 -3.91 12.63
C LEU A 107 0.62 -5.12 12.16
N GLY A 108 0.37 -5.25 10.85
CA GLY A 108 -0.21 -6.43 10.22
C GLY A 108 0.75 -7.62 10.10
N LEU A 109 2.07 -7.40 10.15
CA LEU A 109 3.06 -8.45 9.94
C LEU A 109 2.98 -9.53 11.02
N GLY A 110 3.12 -10.79 10.62
CA GLY A 110 3.02 -11.95 11.49
C GLY A 110 1.58 -12.33 11.89
N LEU A 111 0.59 -11.47 11.71
CA LEU A 111 -0.79 -11.74 12.16
C LEU A 111 -1.49 -12.85 11.38
N ALA A 112 -1.03 -13.20 10.17
CA ALA A 112 -1.56 -14.35 9.45
C ALA A 112 -1.15 -15.70 10.09
N ARG A 113 -0.06 -15.73 10.86
CA ARG A 113 0.40 -16.92 11.60
C ARG A 113 -0.33 -17.10 12.92
N VAL A 114 -0.87 -16.02 13.48
CA VAL A 114 -1.63 -16.09 14.72
C VAL A 114 -2.94 -16.80 14.44
N ARG A 115 -3.16 -17.95 15.10
CA ARG A 115 -4.40 -18.71 15.00
C ARG A 115 -5.62 -17.79 15.21
N ARG A 116 -6.62 -17.90 14.33
CA ARG A 116 -7.85 -17.10 14.43
C ARG A 116 -8.52 -17.32 15.79
N GLY A 117 -8.82 -16.23 16.49
CA GLY A 117 -9.41 -16.24 17.82
C GLY A 117 -8.44 -16.50 18.98
N ALA A 118 -7.16 -16.78 18.73
CA ALA A 118 -6.16 -16.75 19.78
C ALA A 118 -5.86 -15.30 20.21
N PRO A 119 -5.63 -15.02 21.50
CA PRO A 119 -5.25 -13.69 21.97
C PRO A 119 -4.01 -13.17 21.24
N SER A 120 -4.01 -11.90 20.85
CA SER A 120 -2.84 -11.24 20.27
C SER A 120 -2.92 -9.74 20.55
N ALA A 121 -2.03 -9.24 21.40
CA ALA A 121 -1.94 -7.82 21.73
C ALA A 121 -1.71 -6.96 20.47
N GLN A 122 -0.99 -7.49 19.47
CA GLN A 122 -0.75 -6.82 18.20
C GLN A 122 -2.04 -6.65 17.40
N ARG A 123 -2.86 -7.72 17.34
CA ARG A 123 -4.17 -7.68 16.70
C ARG A 123 -5.10 -6.70 17.41
N ASP A 124 -5.10 -6.72 18.74
CA ASP A 124 -5.96 -5.86 19.55
C ASP A 124 -5.57 -4.38 19.37
N LEU A 125 -4.27 -4.06 19.39
CA LEU A 125 -3.75 -2.71 19.11
C LEU A 125 -4.18 -2.21 17.72
N LEU A 126 -4.01 -3.04 16.69
CA LEU A 126 -4.37 -2.67 15.32
C LEU A 126 -5.89 -2.43 15.16
N ILE A 127 -6.72 -3.28 15.77
CA ILE A 127 -8.18 -3.09 15.78
C ILE A 127 -8.55 -1.79 16.48
N ASP A 128 -7.97 -1.54 17.66
CA ASP A 128 -8.24 -0.33 18.45
C ASP A 128 -7.81 0.96 17.73
N PHE A 129 -6.68 0.93 17.03
CA PHE A 129 -6.23 2.02 16.17
C PHE A 129 -7.23 2.26 15.03
N ASN A 130 -7.59 1.20 14.30
CA ASN A 130 -8.53 1.26 13.18
C ASN A 130 -9.89 1.81 13.62
N ASP A 131 -10.41 1.36 14.77
CA ASP A 131 -11.68 1.86 15.31
C ASP A 131 -11.61 3.35 15.66
N THR A 132 -10.48 3.81 16.18
CA THR A 132 -10.26 5.23 16.48
C THR A 132 -10.21 6.07 15.19
N MET A 133 -9.52 5.58 14.16
CA MET A 133 -9.44 6.24 12.86
C MET A 133 -10.79 6.26 12.13
N ILE A 134 -11.56 5.17 12.17
CA ILE A 134 -12.93 5.11 11.64
C ILE A 134 -13.82 6.15 12.34
N ALA A 135 -13.72 6.26 13.67
CA ALA A 135 -14.50 7.23 14.43
C ALA A 135 -14.14 8.67 14.05
N ASP A 136 -12.84 8.99 13.94
CA ASP A 136 -12.38 10.33 13.51
C ASP A 136 -12.81 10.64 12.07
N LEU A 137 -12.68 9.71 11.12
CA LEU A 137 -13.10 9.93 9.73
C LEU A 137 -14.62 10.17 9.60
N ARG A 138 -15.44 9.44 10.37
CA ARG A 138 -16.90 9.59 10.39
C ARG A 138 -17.34 10.89 11.02
N THR A 139 -16.63 11.33 12.05
CA THR A 139 -16.94 12.57 12.78
C THR A 139 -15.64 13.30 13.05
N PRO A 140 -15.13 14.05 12.04
CA PRO A 140 -13.84 14.72 12.11
C PRO A 140 -13.75 15.59 13.36
N SER A 141 -12.78 15.28 14.22
CA SER A 141 -12.54 16.04 15.43
C SER A 141 -11.45 17.09 15.23
N ALA A 142 -11.54 18.19 15.97
CA ALA A 142 -10.44 19.14 16.14
C ALA A 142 -9.42 18.68 17.21
N THR A 143 -9.74 17.60 17.94
CA THR A 143 -8.85 17.01 18.95
C THR A 143 -7.55 16.53 18.28
N PRO A 144 -6.38 16.89 18.82
CA PRO A 144 -5.09 16.37 18.33
C PRO A 144 -5.07 14.84 18.34
N ALA A 145 -4.48 14.21 17.32
CA ALA A 145 -4.42 12.76 17.21
C ALA A 145 -3.69 12.10 18.39
N ALA A 146 -2.71 12.80 18.98
CA ALA A 146 -2.03 12.36 20.19
C ALA A 146 -2.99 12.18 21.38
N GLU A 147 -4.02 13.03 21.49
CA GLU A 147 -5.05 12.90 22.52
C GLU A 147 -6.05 11.79 22.18
N LEU A 148 -6.46 11.68 20.92
CA LEU A 148 -7.35 10.60 20.44
C LEU A 148 -6.76 9.21 20.70
N LEU A 149 -5.45 9.06 20.48
CA LEU A 149 -4.72 7.81 20.61
C LEU A 149 -4.05 7.64 21.98
N ALA A 150 -4.33 8.50 22.97
CA ALA A 150 -3.66 8.48 24.27
C ALA A 150 -3.74 7.10 24.95
N ARG A 151 -4.89 6.41 24.83
CA ARG A 151 -5.12 5.06 25.38
C ARG A 151 -4.23 3.98 24.75
N LEU A 152 -3.73 4.20 23.53
CA LEU A 152 -2.93 3.24 22.78
C LEU A 152 -1.43 3.43 22.99
N ARG A 153 -1.00 4.48 23.72
CA ARG A 153 0.42 4.77 23.94
C ARG A 153 1.15 3.63 24.63
N THR A 154 0.63 3.14 25.75
CA THR A 154 1.24 2.04 26.50
C THR A 154 1.17 0.70 25.73
N PRO A 155 0.02 0.29 25.16
CA PRO A 155 -0.03 -0.90 24.32
C PRO A 155 0.90 -0.86 23.11
N ALA A 156 1.11 0.29 22.49
CA ALA A 156 2.02 0.41 21.34
C ALA A 156 3.51 0.32 21.73
N ALA A 157 3.88 0.71 22.95
CA ALA A 157 5.26 0.74 23.42
C ALA A 157 5.90 -0.65 23.61
N VAL A 158 5.14 -1.74 23.51
CA VAL A 158 5.70 -3.11 23.59
C VAL A 158 6.11 -3.66 22.22
N PHE A 159 5.83 -2.93 21.13
CA PHE A 159 6.15 -3.35 19.77
C PHE A 159 7.38 -2.61 19.26
N SER A 160 8.37 -3.40 18.86
CA SER A 160 9.55 -2.94 18.14
C SER A 160 9.18 -2.57 16.69
N GLY A 161 9.40 -1.31 16.31
CA GLY A 161 9.17 -0.81 14.96
C GLY A 161 10.12 -1.47 13.95
N SER A 162 11.37 -1.76 14.33
CA SER A 162 12.30 -2.50 13.47
C SER A 162 11.86 -3.95 13.26
N ALA A 163 11.42 -4.66 14.31
CA ALA A 163 10.95 -6.04 14.20
C ALA A 163 9.65 -6.17 13.37
N GLN A 164 8.84 -5.11 13.32
CA GLN A 164 7.66 -5.01 12.47
C GLN A 164 7.96 -4.38 11.10
N SER A 165 9.21 -4.29 10.67
CA SER A 165 9.60 -3.79 9.35
C SER A 165 9.93 -4.93 8.38
N LEU A 166 9.80 -4.67 7.08
CA LEU A 166 10.28 -5.56 6.02
C LEU A 166 11.82 -5.50 5.86
N ALA A 167 12.48 -4.47 6.40
CA ALA A 167 13.93 -4.29 6.46
C ALA A 167 14.39 -3.93 7.89
N PRO A 168 14.32 -4.88 8.84
CA PRO A 168 14.71 -4.66 10.24
C PRO A 168 16.17 -4.17 10.39
N ASP A 169 17.08 -4.70 9.58
CA ASP A 169 18.51 -4.35 9.64
C ASP A 169 18.75 -2.89 9.26
N SER A 170 18.11 -2.41 8.19
CA SER A 170 18.19 -1.02 7.74
C SER A 170 17.61 -0.05 8.78
N HIS A 171 16.50 -0.42 9.45
CA HIS A 171 15.89 0.39 10.49
C HIS A 171 16.81 0.48 11.72
N THR A 172 17.39 -0.65 12.11
CA THR A 172 18.34 -0.76 13.22
C THR A 172 19.62 0.03 12.95
N ALA A 173 20.14 0.00 11.71
CA ALA A 173 21.32 0.76 11.33
C ALA A 173 21.08 2.28 11.45
N ALA A 174 19.97 2.78 10.88
CA ALA A 174 19.64 4.20 10.92
C ALA A 174 19.43 4.72 12.36
N THR A 175 18.71 3.97 13.20
CA THR A 175 18.48 4.33 14.61
C THR A 175 19.78 4.29 15.42
N ARG A 176 20.69 3.33 15.13
CA ARG A 176 22.01 3.26 15.76
C ARG A 176 22.87 4.48 15.47
N HIS A 177 23.02 4.84 14.19
CA HIS A 177 23.83 6.00 13.83
C HIS A 177 23.27 7.30 14.41
N TYR A 178 21.94 7.46 14.51
CA TYR A 178 21.35 8.62 15.15
C TYR A 178 21.70 8.70 16.64
N ALA A 179 21.51 7.60 17.39
CA ALA A 179 21.80 7.54 18.82
C ALA A 179 23.28 7.79 19.12
N GLU A 180 24.19 7.25 18.30
CA GLU A 180 25.63 7.50 18.40
C GLU A 180 26.00 8.97 18.14
N ALA A 181 25.31 9.63 17.19
CA ALA A 181 25.59 11.02 16.83
C ALA A 181 25.00 12.06 17.80
N HIS A 182 23.87 11.76 18.46
CA HIS A 182 23.12 12.73 19.26
C HIS A 182 23.13 12.45 20.77
N GLY A 183 23.42 11.22 21.20
CA GLY A 183 23.69 10.86 22.61
C GLY A 183 22.54 11.04 23.64
N GLU A 184 21.49 11.76 23.29
CA GLU A 184 20.36 12.13 24.18
C GLU A 184 19.18 11.15 24.10
N VAL A 185 19.15 10.25 23.10
CA VAL A 185 18.04 9.33 22.84
C VAL A 185 18.57 7.90 22.78
N THR A 186 17.86 6.97 23.44
CA THR A 186 18.23 5.56 23.45
C THR A 186 17.69 4.80 22.23
N LEU A 187 18.34 3.69 21.86
CA LEU A 187 17.84 2.81 20.79
C LEU A 187 16.45 2.25 21.12
N ASP A 188 16.22 1.92 22.39
CA ASP A 188 14.96 1.38 22.87
C ASP A 188 13.80 2.37 22.68
N GLU A 189 14.03 3.64 23.01
CA GLU A 189 13.04 4.72 22.79
C GLU A 189 12.72 4.93 21.32
N LEU A 190 13.71 4.80 20.42
CA LEU A 190 13.49 4.94 18.97
C LEU A 190 12.76 3.73 18.39
N ASP A 191 13.09 2.53 18.85
CA ASP A 191 12.52 1.29 18.33
C ASP A 191 11.07 1.08 18.80
N HIS A 192 10.74 1.46 20.04
CA HIS A 192 9.40 1.31 20.62
C HIS A 192 8.51 2.55 20.44
N ALA A 193 8.76 3.33 19.38
CA ALA A 193 8.07 4.57 19.06
C ALA A 193 6.83 4.40 18.17
N VAL A 194 6.31 3.19 17.96
CA VAL A 194 5.19 2.87 17.04
C VAL A 194 4.01 3.83 17.20
N TRP A 195 3.67 4.19 18.44
CA TRP A 195 2.59 5.14 18.74
C TRP A 195 2.74 6.48 18.02
N LEU A 196 3.96 7.03 17.92
CA LEU A 196 4.20 8.32 17.26
C LEU A 196 3.94 8.24 15.75
N GLY A 197 4.25 7.10 15.13
CA GLY A 197 3.90 6.83 13.74
C GLY A 197 2.38 6.73 13.52
N LEU A 198 1.64 6.12 14.45
CA LEU A 198 0.18 6.05 14.41
C LEU A 198 -0.47 7.43 14.60
N VAL A 199 0.11 8.30 15.43
CA VAL A 199 -0.34 9.70 15.57
C VAL A 199 -0.14 10.47 14.25
N ALA A 200 1.05 10.34 13.64
CA ALA A 200 1.35 10.98 12.36
C ALA A 200 0.46 10.48 11.22
N ASN A 201 0.06 9.21 11.26
CA ASN A 201 -0.89 8.62 10.32
C ASN A 201 -2.26 9.33 10.35
N VAL A 202 -2.84 9.52 11.54
CA VAL A 202 -4.15 10.21 11.68
C VAL A 202 -4.04 11.66 11.20
N GLU A 203 -3.01 12.39 11.62
CA GLU A 203 -2.86 13.81 11.23
C GLU A 203 -2.63 13.99 9.73
N SER A 204 -1.81 13.15 9.11
CA SER A 204 -1.59 13.20 7.66
C SER A 204 -2.81 12.75 6.87
N GLY A 205 -3.58 11.77 7.37
CA GLY A 205 -4.86 11.36 6.77
C GLY A 205 -5.90 12.48 6.76
N ARG A 206 -5.95 13.30 7.82
CA ARG A 206 -6.81 14.49 7.88
C ARG A 206 -6.47 15.52 6.81
N ASP A 207 -5.20 15.67 6.47
CA ASP A 207 -4.77 16.62 5.41
C ASP A 207 -5.21 16.19 4.03
N VAL A 208 -5.28 14.88 3.76
CA VAL A 208 -5.79 14.36 2.49
C VAL A 208 -7.23 14.85 2.28
N LEU A 209 -8.11 14.70 3.28
CA LEU A 209 -9.49 15.18 3.19
C LEU A 209 -9.58 16.71 3.21
N ALA A 210 -8.72 17.38 3.99
CA ALA A 210 -8.68 18.84 4.00
C ALA A 210 -8.30 19.43 2.63
N ALA A 211 -7.37 18.80 1.91
CA ALA A 211 -6.88 19.26 0.62
C ALA A 211 -7.92 19.16 -0.51
N ILE A 212 -8.93 18.30 -0.37
CA ILE A 212 -10.05 18.17 -1.33
C ILE A 212 -11.39 18.59 -0.71
N ARG A 213 -11.37 19.32 0.41
CA ARG A 213 -12.58 19.76 1.11
C ARG A 213 -13.51 20.53 0.17
N GLY A 214 -14.79 20.14 0.16
CA GLY A 214 -15.83 20.79 -0.63
C GLY A 214 -15.94 20.29 -2.08
N THR A 215 -15.07 19.37 -2.50
CA THR A 215 -15.25 18.63 -3.77
C THR A 215 -16.38 17.60 -3.62
N CYS A 216 -17.04 17.23 -4.73
CA CYS A 216 -18.06 16.17 -4.72
C CYS A 216 -17.46 14.77 -4.48
N THR A 217 -16.15 14.63 -4.64
CA THR A 217 -15.41 13.38 -4.44
C THR A 217 -14.96 13.16 -3.00
N GLU A 218 -14.94 14.21 -2.18
CA GLU A 218 -14.48 14.15 -0.79
C GLU A 218 -15.21 13.10 0.06
N PRO A 219 -16.55 12.94 -0.02
CA PRO A 219 -17.26 11.86 0.67
C PRO A 219 -16.81 10.47 0.22
N LEU A 220 -16.59 10.25 -1.08
CA LEU A 220 -16.10 8.97 -1.61
C LEU A 220 -14.72 8.63 -1.04
N VAL A 221 -13.79 9.59 -1.00
CA VAL A 221 -12.45 9.35 -0.43
C VAL A 221 -12.55 9.05 1.07
N ARG A 222 -13.37 9.79 1.82
CA ARG A 222 -13.61 9.53 3.23
C ARG A 222 -14.16 8.12 3.47
N ASP A 223 -15.24 7.76 2.77
CA ASP A 223 -15.95 6.50 2.95
C ASP A 223 -15.07 5.31 2.56
N THR A 224 -14.31 5.42 1.47
CA THR A 224 -13.41 4.34 1.03
C THR A 224 -12.17 4.21 1.92
N THR A 225 -11.73 5.28 2.59
CA THR A 225 -10.72 5.20 3.66
C THR A 225 -11.30 4.53 4.91
N ILE A 226 -12.56 4.82 5.29
CA ILE A 226 -13.25 4.09 6.38
C ILE A 226 -13.34 2.60 6.05
N ASP A 227 -13.78 2.25 4.84
CA ASP A 227 -13.88 0.88 4.36
C ASP A 227 -12.55 0.13 4.48
N ARG A 228 -11.42 0.81 4.24
CA ARG A 228 -10.09 0.21 4.38
C ARG A 228 -9.82 -0.28 5.80
N TYR A 229 -10.01 0.58 6.80
CA TYR A 229 -9.83 0.20 8.21
C TYR A 229 -10.84 -0.87 8.65
N GLN A 230 -12.09 -0.77 8.20
CA GLN A 230 -13.12 -1.77 8.48
C GLN A 230 -12.81 -3.13 7.86
N ALA A 231 -12.27 -3.15 6.65
CA ALA A 231 -11.88 -4.36 5.96
C ALA A 231 -10.72 -5.06 6.67
N VAL A 232 -9.72 -4.31 7.17
CA VAL A 232 -8.65 -4.85 8.02
C VAL A 232 -9.24 -5.49 9.27
N ASN A 233 -10.09 -4.76 10.03
CA ASN A 233 -10.74 -5.31 11.22
C ASN A 233 -11.52 -6.59 10.92
N ARG A 234 -12.27 -6.59 9.82
CA ARG A 234 -13.04 -7.76 9.39
C ARG A 234 -12.14 -8.95 9.03
N ILE A 235 -11.03 -8.75 8.34
CA ILE A 235 -10.06 -9.82 8.04
C ILE A 235 -9.45 -10.40 9.32
N LEU A 236 -9.11 -9.53 10.28
CA LEU A 236 -8.50 -9.94 11.55
C LEU A 236 -9.46 -10.72 12.47
N GLN A 237 -10.76 -10.42 12.41
CA GLN A 237 -11.78 -10.97 13.30
C GLN A 237 -12.56 -12.15 12.69
N SER A 238 -12.72 -12.20 11.36
CA SER A 238 -13.60 -13.17 10.71
C SER A 238 -13.03 -14.59 10.71
N ARG A 239 -13.82 -15.57 11.17
CA ARG A 239 -13.44 -16.99 11.13
C ARG A 239 -13.63 -17.61 9.75
N HIS A 240 -14.68 -17.21 9.05
CA HIS A 240 -15.06 -17.74 7.75
C HIS A 240 -15.35 -16.58 6.81
N LEU A 241 -14.62 -16.56 5.70
CA LEU A 241 -14.85 -15.66 4.58
C LEU A 241 -14.85 -16.52 3.33
N SER A 242 -15.81 -16.33 2.44
CA SER A 242 -15.75 -16.93 1.10
C SER A 242 -14.55 -16.37 0.32
N ARG A 243 -14.14 -17.06 -0.75
CA ARG A 243 -13.07 -16.56 -1.64
C ARG A 243 -13.39 -15.18 -2.20
N LEU A 244 -14.65 -14.92 -2.55
CA LEU A 244 -15.07 -13.62 -3.07
C LEU A 244 -14.96 -12.53 -2.00
N GLU A 245 -15.49 -12.78 -0.79
CA GLU A 245 -15.41 -11.82 0.31
C GLU A 245 -13.95 -11.52 0.68
N ARG A 246 -13.07 -12.51 0.69
CA ARG A 246 -11.63 -12.28 0.90
C ARG A 246 -11.03 -11.40 -0.17
N ALA A 247 -11.36 -11.62 -1.44
CA ALA A 247 -10.84 -10.80 -2.54
C ALA A 247 -11.32 -9.34 -2.40
N VAL A 248 -12.60 -9.15 -2.12
CA VAL A 248 -13.21 -7.82 -1.96
C VAL A 248 -12.62 -7.10 -0.74
N LEU A 249 -12.59 -7.74 0.42
CA LEU A 249 -12.00 -7.15 1.63
C LEU A 249 -10.52 -6.86 1.43
N GLY A 250 -9.76 -7.78 0.83
CA GLY A 250 -8.34 -7.54 0.52
C GLY A 250 -8.14 -6.36 -0.42
N ALA A 251 -9.03 -6.14 -1.39
CA ALA A 251 -8.98 -4.96 -2.25
C ALA A 251 -9.28 -3.66 -1.49
N GLN A 252 -10.12 -3.73 -0.46
CA GLN A 252 -10.43 -2.60 0.41
C GLN A 252 -9.30 -2.32 1.41
N THR A 253 -8.53 -3.32 1.86
CA THR A 253 -7.45 -3.08 2.84
C THR A 253 -6.29 -2.24 2.32
N ILE A 254 -6.19 -2.04 1.01
CA ILE A 254 -5.16 -1.22 0.36
C ILE A 254 -5.73 0.15 -0.07
N LEU A 255 -4.88 1.18 -0.08
CA LEU A 255 -5.31 2.57 -0.32
C LEU A 255 -5.55 2.93 -1.80
N VAL A 256 -5.88 1.97 -2.66
CA VAL A 256 -6.02 2.22 -4.11
C VAL A 256 -7.19 3.16 -4.40
N VAL A 257 -8.38 2.86 -3.86
CA VAL A 257 -9.58 3.69 -4.11
C VAL A 257 -9.42 5.08 -3.48
N PRO A 258 -9.01 5.24 -2.22
CA PRO A 258 -8.74 6.57 -1.65
C PRO A 258 -7.72 7.39 -2.45
N THR A 259 -6.62 6.76 -2.89
CA THR A 259 -5.55 7.44 -3.65
C THR A 259 -6.04 7.88 -5.01
N LEU A 260 -6.72 7.00 -5.75
CA LEU A 260 -7.29 7.34 -7.05
C LEU A 260 -8.36 8.42 -6.89
N GLY A 261 -9.28 8.28 -5.95
CA GLY A 261 -10.36 9.25 -5.70
C GLY A 261 -9.81 10.63 -5.35
N TYR A 262 -8.74 10.70 -4.55
CA TYR A 262 -8.05 11.96 -4.26
C TYR A 262 -7.49 12.61 -5.53
N PHE A 263 -6.72 11.87 -6.33
CA PHE A 263 -6.13 12.42 -7.55
C PHE A 263 -7.16 12.76 -8.62
N THR A 264 -8.27 12.01 -8.72
CA THR A 264 -9.36 12.38 -9.64
C THR A 264 -10.10 13.62 -9.16
N ALA A 265 -10.25 13.83 -7.85
CA ALA A 265 -10.78 15.08 -7.30
C ALA A 265 -9.87 16.27 -7.65
N VAL A 266 -8.55 16.09 -7.51
CA VAL A 266 -7.58 17.10 -7.90
C VAL A 266 -7.76 17.47 -9.38
N LEU A 267 -7.72 16.48 -10.28
CA LEU A 267 -7.83 16.71 -11.72
C LEU A 267 -9.19 17.23 -12.16
N GLY A 268 -10.28 16.71 -11.59
CA GLY A 268 -11.66 16.99 -12.01
C GLY A 268 -12.28 18.25 -11.39
N GLU A 269 -11.85 18.65 -10.19
CA GLU A 269 -12.50 19.72 -9.41
C GLU A 269 -11.53 20.77 -8.84
N VAL A 270 -10.29 20.42 -8.47
CA VAL A 270 -9.35 21.38 -7.85
C VAL A 270 -8.58 22.17 -8.90
N VAL A 271 -7.98 21.49 -9.87
CA VAL A 271 -7.23 22.13 -10.97
C VAL A 271 -8.03 22.17 -12.28
N GLY A 272 -9.01 21.28 -12.42
CA GLY A 272 -9.89 21.21 -13.58
C GLY A 272 -11.33 21.55 -13.23
N THR A 273 -12.15 21.70 -14.28
CA THR A 273 -13.61 21.88 -14.16
C THR A 273 -14.31 21.02 -15.20
N ASP A 274 -14.71 19.81 -14.82
CA ASP A 274 -15.42 18.89 -15.70
C ASP A 274 -16.83 18.55 -15.16
N MET A 275 -17.88 19.02 -15.84
CA MET A 275 -19.26 18.68 -15.48
C MET A 275 -19.57 17.18 -15.67
N GLY A 276 -18.88 16.49 -16.58
CA GLY A 276 -18.98 15.05 -16.77
C GLY A 276 -18.43 14.28 -15.56
N TYR A 277 -17.42 14.85 -14.90
CA TYR A 277 -16.78 14.25 -13.72
C TYR A 277 -17.77 14.13 -12.55
N ARG A 278 -18.45 15.22 -12.19
CA ARG A 278 -19.44 15.19 -11.10
C ARG A 278 -20.52 14.12 -11.32
N ARG A 279 -21.03 13.99 -12.56
CA ARG A 279 -22.02 12.96 -12.88
C ARG A 279 -21.46 11.54 -12.72
N ALA A 280 -20.19 11.32 -13.07
CA ALA A 280 -19.53 10.03 -12.91
C ALA A 280 -19.26 9.66 -11.44
N VAL A 281 -19.09 10.68 -10.58
CA VAL A 281 -19.03 10.50 -9.12
C VAL A 281 -20.43 10.17 -8.58
N GLU A 282 -21.44 10.96 -8.94
CA GLU A 282 -22.82 10.84 -8.43
C GLU A 282 -23.48 9.50 -8.79
N ASP A 283 -23.22 8.96 -9.98
CA ASP A 283 -23.80 7.68 -10.40
C ASP A 283 -22.93 6.46 -10.09
N GLY A 284 -21.78 6.66 -9.42
CA GLY A 284 -20.90 5.59 -8.98
C GLY A 284 -20.02 4.96 -10.06
N SER A 285 -20.11 5.38 -11.33
CA SER A 285 -19.30 4.80 -12.41
C SER A 285 -17.79 4.98 -12.18
N LEU A 286 -17.39 6.11 -11.57
CA LEU A 286 -16.00 6.33 -11.20
C LEU A 286 -15.54 5.39 -10.07
N LEU A 287 -16.39 5.17 -9.06
CA LEU A 287 -16.11 4.25 -7.96
C LEU A 287 -15.99 2.80 -8.44
N GLU A 288 -16.82 2.39 -9.40
CA GLU A 288 -16.76 1.05 -9.99
C GLU A 288 -15.42 0.81 -10.69
N ALA A 289 -14.97 1.76 -11.52
CA ALA A 289 -13.67 1.68 -12.18
C ALA A 289 -12.52 1.61 -11.16
N MET A 290 -12.55 2.44 -10.10
CA MET A 290 -11.54 2.40 -9.04
C MET A 290 -11.56 1.08 -8.25
N SER A 291 -12.74 0.52 -7.99
CA SER A 291 -12.89 -0.76 -7.29
C SER A 291 -12.34 -1.92 -8.11
N ASN A 292 -12.57 -1.90 -9.43
CA ASN A 292 -11.94 -2.84 -10.35
C ASN A 292 -10.41 -2.69 -10.35
N ALA A 293 -9.89 -1.46 -10.36
CA ALA A 293 -8.46 -1.21 -10.23
C ALA A 293 -7.89 -1.75 -8.90
N ALA A 294 -8.57 -1.51 -7.77
CA ALA A 294 -8.14 -1.97 -6.45
C ALA A 294 -8.06 -3.50 -6.37
N LEU A 295 -9.06 -4.22 -6.91
CA LEU A 295 -9.02 -5.68 -6.95
C LEU A 295 -7.86 -6.20 -7.80
N LEU A 296 -7.62 -5.61 -8.97
CA LEU A 296 -6.50 -6.00 -9.83
C LEU A 296 -5.16 -5.81 -9.11
N VAL A 297 -4.97 -4.65 -8.47
CA VAL A 297 -3.78 -4.33 -7.70
C VAL A 297 -3.60 -5.30 -6.54
N ARG A 298 -4.67 -5.62 -5.80
CA ARG A 298 -4.57 -6.57 -4.69
C ARG A 298 -4.19 -7.97 -5.14
N LEU A 299 -4.82 -8.47 -6.20
CA LEU A 299 -4.49 -9.79 -6.71
C LEU A 299 -3.05 -9.84 -7.24
N GLN A 300 -2.55 -8.75 -7.84
CA GLN A 300 -1.14 -8.65 -8.23
C GLN A 300 -0.19 -8.64 -7.03
N ASN A 301 -0.55 -7.94 -5.96
CA ASN A 301 0.23 -7.93 -4.71
C ASN A 301 0.37 -9.33 -4.13
N ASP A 302 -0.73 -10.10 -4.09
CA ASP A 302 -0.77 -11.38 -3.39
C ASP A 302 -0.24 -12.53 -4.24
N LEU A 303 -0.61 -12.59 -5.52
CA LEU A 303 -0.27 -13.71 -6.39
C LEU A 303 0.95 -13.40 -7.27
N GLY A 304 1.25 -12.13 -7.51
CA GLY A 304 2.27 -11.72 -8.47
C GLY A 304 1.79 -11.78 -9.92
N THR A 305 2.28 -10.85 -10.73
CA THR A 305 1.91 -10.71 -12.15
C THR A 305 2.20 -11.96 -12.97
N ARG A 306 3.25 -12.73 -12.61
CA ARG A 306 3.64 -13.94 -13.35
C ARG A 306 2.64 -15.08 -13.19
N LEU A 307 2.24 -15.41 -11.95
CA LEU A 307 1.22 -16.46 -11.71
C LEU A 307 -0.12 -16.07 -12.32
N LEU A 308 -0.53 -14.81 -12.22
CA LEU A 308 -1.79 -14.33 -12.79
C LEU A 308 -1.85 -14.42 -14.33
N ARG A 309 -0.71 -14.41 -15.01
CA ARG A 309 -0.61 -14.49 -16.47
C ARG A 309 -0.45 -15.92 -17.00
N MET A 310 -0.18 -16.89 -16.14
CA MET A 310 -0.13 -18.30 -16.53
C MET A 310 -1.53 -18.82 -16.85
N THR A 311 -1.63 -19.76 -17.81
CA THR A 311 -2.86 -20.51 -18.01
C THR A 311 -3.11 -21.48 -16.84
N ARG A 312 -4.34 -21.96 -16.70
CA ARG A 312 -4.68 -22.93 -15.64
C ARG A 312 -3.84 -24.20 -15.74
N GLU A 313 -3.54 -24.64 -16.97
CA GLU A 313 -2.72 -25.82 -17.25
C GLU A 313 -1.27 -25.59 -16.80
N GLN A 314 -0.71 -24.41 -17.09
CA GLN A 314 0.63 -24.02 -16.65
C GLN A 314 0.73 -23.94 -15.12
N GLN A 315 -0.25 -23.32 -14.47
CA GLN A 315 -0.31 -23.24 -13.00
C GLN A 315 -0.36 -24.63 -12.37
N ARG A 316 -1.22 -25.51 -12.89
CA ARG A 316 -1.37 -26.89 -12.41
C ARG A 316 -0.11 -27.72 -12.61
N ALA A 317 0.50 -27.65 -13.79
CA ALA A 317 1.75 -28.35 -14.08
C ALA A 317 2.86 -27.88 -13.12
N PHE A 318 3.02 -26.57 -12.97
CA PHE A 318 4.00 -25.96 -12.07
C PHE A 318 3.84 -26.45 -10.62
N LEU A 319 2.61 -26.43 -10.08
CA LEU A 319 2.34 -26.87 -8.70
C LEU A 319 2.49 -28.38 -8.53
N ARG A 320 2.10 -29.19 -9.52
CA ARG A 320 2.27 -30.65 -9.48
C ARG A 320 3.74 -31.07 -9.46
N GLU A 321 4.59 -30.35 -10.19
CA GLU A 321 6.04 -30.59 -10.27
C GLU A 321 6.81 -29.99 -9.07
N LEU A 322 6.13 -29.26 -8.18
CA LEU A 322 6.77 -28.58 -7.06
C LEU A 322 7.35 -29.56 -6.02
N PRO A 323 6.64 -30.63 -5.60
CA PRO A 323 7.20 -31.63 -4.68
C PRO A 323 8.36 -32.43 -5.28
N GLU A 324 8.41 -32.59 -6.60
CA GLU A 324 9.54 -33.28 -7.25
C GLU A 324 10.81 -32.41 -7.23
N ARG A 325 10.66 -31.10 -7.45
CA ARG A 325 11.76 -30.13 -7.42
C ARG A 325 12.20 -29.75 -6.01
N HIS A 326 11.26 -29.77 -5.08
CA HIS A 326 11.46 -29.42 -3.66
C HIS A 326 10.88 -30.52 -2.76
N PRO A 327 11.48 -31.73 -2.72
CA PRO A 327 10.96 -32.86 -1.96
C PRO A 327 10.63 -32.49 -0.51
N PRO A 328 9.42 -32.81 -0.01
CA PRO A 328 9.07 -32.54 1.37
C PRO A 328 9.96 -33.38 2.30
N ALA A 329 10.41 -32.76 3.40
CA ALA A 329 11.03 -33.51 4.48
C ALA A 329 9.95 -34.30 5.27
N ASP A 330 10.37 -35.32 6.02
CA ASP A 330 9.45 -36.11 6.84
C ASP A 330 8.68 -35.21 7.81
N GLY A 331 7.34 -35.26 7.72
CA GLY A 331 6.43 -34.47 8.58
C GLY A 331 6.34 -32.98 8.23
N GLU A 332 6.89 -32.55 7.10
CA GLU A 332 6.79 -31.17 6.62
C GLU A 332 5.39 -30.89 6.02
N ASP A 333 4.79 -29.75 6.41
CA ASP A 333 3.50 -29.31 5.87
C ASP A 333 3.62 -28.54 4.54
N VAL A 334 2.49 -28.31 3.88
CA VAL A 334 2.44 -27.59 2.60
C VAL A 334 2.97 -26.15 2.68
N LEU A 335 2.80 -25.45 3.81
CA LEU A 335 3.28 -24.07 3.96
C LEU A 335 4.79 -24.03 4.09
N ALA A 336 5.40 -25.00 4.78
CA ALA A 336 6.84 -25.14 4.89
C ALA A 336 7.48 -25.48 3.53
N VAL A 337 6.88 -26.41 2.77
CA VAL A 337 7.30 -26.71 1.39
C VAL A 337 7.20 -25.47 0.50
N LEU A 338 6.08 -24.75 0.54
CA LEU A 338 5.90 -23.53 -0.25
C LEU A 338 6.87 -22.42 0.15
N THR A 339 7.16 -22.28 1.45
CA THR A 339 8.13 -21.30 1.94
C THR A 339 9.51 -21.57 1.37
N ARG A 340 10.00 -22.82 1.46
CA ARG A 340 11.28 -23.22 0.86
C ARG A 340 11.28 -23.05 -0.65
N ALA A 341 10.25 -23.53 -1.34
CA ALA A 341 10.16 -23.43 -2.79
C ALA A 341 10.15 -21.96 -3.24
N SER A 342 9.53 -21.06 -2.48
CA SER A 342 9.44 -19.65 -2.82
C SER A 342 10.78 -18.91 -2.82
N ASP A 343 11.80 -19.41 -2.10
CA ASP A 343 13.17 -18.88 -2.15
C ASP A 343 13.88 -19.22 -3.47
N ALA A 344 13.52 -20.33 -4.11
CA ALA A 344 14.17 -20.83 -5.34
C ALA A 344 13.37 -20.51 -6.61
N GLU A 345 12.05 -20.33 -6.51
CA GLU A 345 11.14 -20.21 -7.65
C GLU A 345 10.71 -18.74 -7.85
N PRO A 346 11.24 -18.02 -8.86
CA PRO A 346 10.94 -16.60 -9.04
C PRO A 346 9.46 -16.28 -9.29
N VAL A 347 8.69 -17.26 -9.75
CA VAL A 347 7.25 -17.11 -9.96
C VAL A 347 6.47 -16.99 -8.64
N LEU A 348 7.02 -17.53 -7.55
CA LEU A 348 6.42 -17.50 -6.21
C LEU A 348 6.86 -16.28 -5.38
N ASN A 349 7.54 -15.30 -5.98
CA ASN A 349 8.13 -14.17 -5.26
C ASN A 349 7.16 -13.39 -4.36
N ARG A 350 5.86 -13.30 -4.72
CA ARG A 350 4.86 -12.68 -3.85
C ARG A 350 4.41 -13.55 -2.69
N PHE A 351 4.27 -14.85 -2.92
CA PHE A 351 4.07 -15.79 -1.82
C PHE A 351 5.27 -15.80 -0.88
N ARG A 352 6.50 -15.66 -1.39
CA ARG A 352 7.71 -15.56 -0.55
C ARG A 352 7.60 -14.45 0.48
N LYS A 353 7.20 -13.25 0.05
CA LYS A 353 6.98 -12.10 0.95
C LYS A 353 5.98 -12.47 2.04
N ASP A 354 4.78 -12.91 1.65
CA ASP A 354 3.70 -13.12 2.60
C ASP A 354 3.97 -14.30 3.56
N LEU A 355 4.57 -15.38 3.06
CA LEU A 355 4.97 -16.53 3.87
C LEU A 355 6.09 -16.16 4.86
N LYS A 356 7.10 -15.40 4.43
CA LYS A 356 8.24 -15.01 5.27
C LYS A 356 7.84 -14.01 6.35
N HIS A 357 6.97 -13.07 6.03
CA HIS A 357 6.56 -12.00 6.95
C HIS A 357 5.23 -12.28 7.66
N GLY A 358 4.53 -13.36 7.31
CA GLY A 358 3.25 -13.73 7.92
C GLY A 358 2.14 -12.72 7.59
N GLU A 359 2.14 -12.20 6.36
CA GLU A 359 1.10 -11.32 5.85
C GLU A 359 -0.14 -12.11 5.40
N PHE A 360 -1.29 -11.47 5.41
CA PHE A 360 -2.50 -12.05 4.84
C PHE A 360 -2.40 -12.10 3.32
N ASN A 361 -2.62 -13.29 2.75
CA ASN A 361 -2.68 -13.52 1.32
C ASN A 361 -3.99 -14.21 0.95
N VAL A 362 -4.73 -13.68 -0.02
CA VAL A 362 -6.04 -14.22 -0.39
C VAL A 362 -5.97 -15.66 -0.92
N CYS A 363 -4.87 -16.01 -1.60
CA CYS A 363 -4.67 -17.32 -2.23
C CYS A 363 -4.18 -18.39 -1.25
N LEU A 364 -3.39 -18.00 -0.24
CA LEU A 364 -2.86 -18.92 0.77
C LEU A 364 -3.86 -19.20 1.91
N SER A 365 -4.95 -18.43 1.98
CA SER A 365 -5.89 -18.42 3.12
C SER A 365 -6.69 -19.72 3.36
N GLU A 366 -6.72 -20.63 2.38
CA GLU A 366 -7.40 -21.94 2.47
C GLU A 366 -6.44 -23.09 2.77
N LEU A 367 -5.13 -22.84 2.82
CA LEU A 367 -4.15 -23.87 3.14
C LEU A 367 -4.23 -24.22 4.61
N ASN A 368 -4.32 -25.51 4.91
CA ASN A 368 -4.31 -26.04 6.24
C ASN A 368 -2.99 -26.80 6.48
N PRO A 369 -2.22 -26.45 7.53
CA PRO A 369 -0.96 -27.14 7.85
C PRO A 369 -1.12 -28.64 8.17
N GLN A 370 -2.35 -29.13 8.37
CA GLN A 370 -2.63 -30.55 8.62
C GLN A 370 -2.92 -31.34 7.35
N ASP A 371 -3.07 -30.69 6.20
CA ASP A 371 -3.29 -31.36 4.93
C ASP A 371 -1.97 -31.97 4.42
N ASP A 372 -2.05 -33.10 3.74
CA ASP A 372 -0.90 -33.63 2.99
C ASP A 372 -0.43 -32.60 1.95
N VAL A 373 0.87 -32.59 1.65
CA VAL A 373 1.48 -31.64 0.72
C VAL A 373 0.78 -31.64 -0.64
N HIS A 374 0.41 -32.82 -1.17
CA HIS A 374 -0.27 -32.90 -2.46
C HIS A 374 -1.69 -32.33 -2.41
N ASP A 375 -2.44 -32.60 -1.34
CA ASP A 375 -3.79 -32.07 -1.14
C ASP A 375 -3.75 -30.55 -0.96
N GLY A 376 -2.82 -30.03 -0.15
CA GLY A 376 -2.62 -28.59 0.03
C GLY A 376 -2.26 -27.88 -1.28
N LEU A 377 -1.40 -28.48 -2.12
CA LEU A 377 -1.08 -27.93 -3.44
C LEU A 377 -2.26 -28.01 -4.42
N ALA A 378 -3.12 -29.02 -4.32
CA ALA A 378 -4.36 -29.08 -5.09
C ALA A 378 -5.34 -27.95 -4.70
N VAL A 379 -5.49 -27.68 -3.40
CA VAL A 379 -6.26 -26.54 -2.86
C VAL A 379 -5.69 -25.21 -3.35
N LEU A 380 -4.37 -25.06 -3.34
CA LEU A 380 -3.70 -23.87 -3.88
C LEU A 380 -3.97 -23.69 -5.37
N SER A 381 -3.87 -24.77 -6.16
CA SER A 381 -4.17 -24.77 -7.59
C SER A 381 -5.60 -24.29 -7.87
N ASP A 382 -6.58 -24.79 -7.10
CA ASP A 382 -7.98 -24.38 -7.27
C ASP A 382 -8.24 -22.93 -6.82
N SER A 383 -7.52 -22.45 -5.81
CA SER A 383 -7.55 -21.05 -5.39
C SER A 383 -6.93 -20.13 -6.43
N LEU A 384 -5.77 -20.49 -7.00
CA LEU A 384 -5.13 -19.75 -8.10
C LEU A 384 -6.07 -19.67 -9.31
N ALA A 385 -6.67 -20.78 -9.73
CA ALA A 385 -7.60 -20.80 -10.86
C ALA A 385 -8.78 -19.85 -10.63
N TYR A 386 -9.34 -19.83 -9.42
CA TYR A 386 -10.42 -18.92 -9.05
C TYR A 386 -9.99 -17.45 -9.14
N PHE A 387 -8.87 -17.07 -8.52
CA PHE A 387 -8.42 -15.68 -8.48
C PHE A 387 -7.88 -15.18 -9.82
N THR A 388 -7.28 -16.04 -10.65
CA THR A 388 -6.90 -15.70 -12.03
C THR A 388 -8.14 -15.44 -12.91
N ALA A 389 -9.20 -16.23 -12.76
CA ALA A 389 -10.46 -15.99 -13.46
C ALA A 389 -11.09 -14.66 -13.01
N LEU A 390 -11.06 -14.39 -11.70
CA LEU A 390 -11.53 -13.14 -11.12
C LEU A 390 -10.72 -11.94 -11.67
N TYR A 391 -9.40 -11.99 -11.63
CA TYR A 391 -8.51 -10.98 -12.20
C TYR A 391 -8.83 -10.70 -13.67
N THR A 392 -8.99 -11.76 -14.48
CA THR A 392 -9.32 -11.62 -15.91
C THR A 392 -10.66 -10.92 -16.13
N ARG A 393 -11.68 -11.26 -15.33
CA ARG A 393 -13.00 -10.63 -15.40
C ARG A 393 -12.93 -9.13 -15.08
N HIS A 394 -12.30 -8.79 -13.96
CA HIS A 394 -12.21 -7.39 -13.52
C HIS A 394 -11.27 -6.55 -14.41
N ARG A 395 -10.29 -7.17 -15.07
CA ARG A 395 -9.47 -6.50 -16.09
C ARG A 395 -10.31 -6.10 -17.30
N ARG A 396 -11.22 -6.97 -17.76
CA ARG A 396 -12.14 -6.64 -18.86
C ARG A 396 -13.17 -5.58 -18.43
N ALA A 397 -13.70 -5.70 -17.22
CA ALA A 397 -14.62 -4.71 -16.66
C ALA A 397 -13.97 -3.33 -16.62
N LEU A 398 -12.77 -3.20 -16.04
CA LEU A 398 -12.03 -1.94 -15.99
C LEU A 398 -11.84 -1.32 -17.39
N VAL A 399 -11.49 -2.11 -18.40
CA VAL A 399 -11.35 -1.60 -19.77
C VAL A 399 -12.69 -1.05 -20.29
N GLY A 400 -13.80 -1.74 -20.02
CA GLY A 400 -15.14 -1.28 -20.35
C GLY A 400 -15.53 0.00 -19.62
N ASP A 401 -15.29 0.07 -18.31
CA ASP A 401 -15.62 1.22 -17.47
C ASP A 401 -14.84 2.46 -17.89
N LEU A 402 -13.53 2.31 -18.14
CA LEU A 402 -12.69 3.42 -18.62
C LEU A 402 -13.14 3.92 -19.99
N ALA A 403 -13.49 3.03 -20.91
CA ALA A 403 -14.01 3.43 -22.22
C ALA A 403 -15.35 4.18 -22.09
N GLN A 404 -16.24 3.76 -21.19
CA GLN A 404 -17.50 4.47 -20.93
C GLN A 404 -17.24 5.84 -20.31
N LEU A 405 -16.35 5.94 -19.33
CA LEU A 405 -15.94 7.20 -18.71
C LEU A 405 -15.33 8.16 -19.73
N GLU A 406 -14.50 7.69 -20.66
CA GLU A 406 -13.93 8.50 -21.74
C GLU A 406 -14.97 9.15 -22.66
N THR A 407 -16.15 8.54 -22.82
CA THR A 407 -17.25 9.16 -23.60
C THR A 407 -17.98 10.28 -22.85
N ARG A 408 -17.83 10.33 -21.52
CA ARG A 408 -18.56 11.23 -20.63
C ARG A 408 -17.70 12.36 -20.09
N LEU A 409 -16.43 12.07 -19.83
CA LEU A 409 -15.45 13.02 -19.33
C LEU A 409 -14.90 13.83 -20.50
N ARG A 410 -14.81 15.15 -20.31
CA ARG A 410 -14.05 16.03 -21.21
C ARG A 410 -12.56 15.86 -20.99
N ASP A 411 -12.17 15.56 -19.76
CA ASP A 411 -10.78 15.38 -19.36
C ASP A 411 -10.39 13.89 -19.27
N GLN A 412 -9.64 13.43 -20.28
CA GLN A 412 -9.14 12.05 -20.34
C GLN A 412 -8.00 11.77 -19.35
N ARG A 413 -7.45 12.78 -18.66
CA ARG A 413 -6.39 12.58 -17.66
C ARG A 413 -6.84 11.67 -16.52
N ILE A 414 -8.13 11.67 -16.20
CA ILE A 414 -8.74 10.85 -15.15
C ILE A 414 -8.69 9.36 -15.50
N THR A 415 -9.12 8.96 -16.70
CA THR A 415 -9.07 7.55 -17.12
C THR A 415 -7.62 7.10 -17.36
N ALA A 416 -6.78 7.99 -17.90
CA ALA A 416 -5.36 7.75 -18.06
C ALA A 416 -4.66 7.50 -16.71
N LEU A 417 -4.99 8.28 -15.67
CA LEU A 417 -4.48 8.11 -14.31
C LEU A 417 -4.80 6.72 -13.75
N ILE A 418 -6.08 6.30 -13.78
CA ILE A 418 -6.51 4.99 -13.26
C ILE A 418 -5.78 3.86 -14.00
N LYS A 419 -5.69 3.95 -15.34
CA LYS A 419 -4.96 2.98 -16.16
C LYS A 419 -3.47 2.93 -15.79
N ARG A 420 -2.82 4.08 -15.65
CA ARG A 420 -1.39 4.18 -15.30
C ARG A 420 -1.12 3.63 -13.90
N PHE A 421 -2.03 3.84 -12.95
CA PHE A 421 -1.93 3.28 -11.61
C PHE A 421 -1.88 1.75 -11.65
N VAL A 422 -2.81 1.09 -12.35
CA VAL A 422 -2.80 -0.38 -12.47
C VAL A 422 -1.56 -0.88 -13.21
N LEU A 423 -1.13 -0.19 -14.28
CA LEU A 423 0.07 -0.57 -15.03
C LEU A 423 1.36 -0.42 -14.22
N PHE A 424 1.42 0.59 -13.34
CA PHE A 424 2.53 0.78 -12.42
C PHE A 424 2.68 -0.43 -11.50
N HIS A 425 1.58 -0.82 -10.86
CA HIS A 425 1.54 -2.00 -9.98
C HIS A 425 1.83 -3.30 -10.75
N GLU A 426 1.28 -3.49 -11.95
CA GLU A 426 1.54 -4.68 -12.76
C GLU A 426 3.05 -4.86 -13.05
N LYS A 427 3.76 -3.76 -13.31
CA LYS A 427 5.22 -3.76 -13.50
C LYS A 427 5.98 -4.00 -12.20
N MET A 428 5.64 -3.28 -11.13
CA MET A 428 6.29 -3.42 -9.82
C MET A 428 6.13 -4.84 -9.26
N TYR A 429 4.92 -5.39 -9.32
CA TYR A 429 4.59 -6.74 -8.84
C TYR A 429 5.17 -7.88 -9.69
N ALA A 430 5.77 -7.58 -10.85
CA ALA A 430 6.50 -8.54 -11.65
C ALA A 430 8.00 -8.67 -11.28
N LEU A 431 8.51 -7.75 -10.46
CA LEU A 431 9.89 -7.71 -9.97
C LEU A 431 10.02 -8.40 -8.61
N HIS A 432 11.26 -8.70 -8.20
CA HIS A 432 11.57 -9.26 -6.89
C HIS A 432 11.23 -8.28 -5.76
N TYR A 433 10.56 -8.75 -4.70
CA TYR A 433 10.00 -7.85 -3.68
C TYR A 433 11.09 -7.20 -2.82
N ASP A 434 12.21 -7.88 -2.62
CA ASP A 434 13.38 -7.40 -1.88
C ASP A 434 14.27 -6.45 -2.71
N GLY A 435 13.97 -6.26 -3.99
CA GLY A 435 14.63 -5.28 -4.85
C GLY A 435 14.08 -3.86 -4.63
N GLY A 436 14.93 -2.84 -4.79
CA GLY A 436 14.56 -1.43 -4.59
C GLY A 436 13.48 -0.87 -5.54
N SER A 437 12.99 -1.67 -6.49
CA SER A 437 11.90 -1.33 -7.42
C SER A 437 10.70 -2.27 -7.31
N GLY A 438 10.75 -3.23 -6.39
CA GLY A 438 9.83 -4.35 -6.33
C GLY A 438 8.87 -4.33 -5.15
N ASP A 439 8.89 -3.34 -4.27
CA ASP A 439 7.79 -3.13 -3.32
C ASP A 439 7.66 -1.65 -2.93
N TYR A 440 6.56 -1.32 -2.24
CA TYR A 440 6.27 0.02 -1.75
C TYR A 440 7.17 0.44 -0.59
N ALA A 441 7.17 -0.35 0.47
CA ALA A 441 8.09 -0.25 1.59
C ALA A 441 8.82 -1.59 1.67
N VAL A 442 10.15 -1.55 1.75
CA VAL A 442 10.95 -2.73 2.10
C VAL A 442 11.94 -2.32 3.14
#